data_AF-A0A2H1J0C3-F1
#
_entry.id   AF-A0A2H1J0C3-F1
#
_cell.length_a   1.000
_cell.length_b   1.000
_cell.length_c   1.000
_cell.angle_alpha   90.00
_cell.angle_beta   90.00
_cell.angle_gamma   90.00
#
_symmetry.space_group_name_H-M   'P 1'
#
loop_
_entity.id
_entity.type
_entity.pdbx_description
1 polymer ?
#
loop_
_entity_poly.entity_id
_entity_poly.type
_entity_poly.pdbx_seq_one_letter_code
_entity_poly.pdbx_strand_id
1 'polypeptide(L)'
;MTIYARSINAEVNQHRKSIAAAYQAAGKTMPDTAGRVRELIVDTENVNEVASRLAREAYEADDPDSFFAAAIREVNEARAATELKDAYVRSANAAAQARLGRDINEAVKETSPTFNRTAKALATAARKLDPIEPLEAETAVALDAGEALTAARQALKQLGVFASIHRHFPNALDQRALRDLLPIIDIPTPTVEEVFRTVGAVAQTANEDELRDTRMLRQLHENLKRDADSTLISIARGDYPGVSLHLADVEEHKERLEKASSAFQRRTIEPSSRRAVFH
;
A
#
# COMPACT_ATOMS: atom_id res chain seq x y z
N MET A 1 11.44 16.42 24.11
CA MET A 1 11.21 16.68 22.68
C MET A 1 10.80 15.37 22.03
N THR A 2 9.49 15.10 21.97
CA THR A 2 8.95 13.76 21.71
C THR A 2 8.57 13.64 20.24
N ILE A 3 9.46 13.08 19.42
CA ILE A 3 9.29 12.93 17.97
C ILE A 3 8.59 11.59 17.59
N TYR A 4 8.26 10.73 18.55
CA TYR A 4 7.62 9.44 18.31
C TYR A 4 6.14 9.41 18.71
N ALA A 5 5.32 10.12 17.94
CA ALA A 5 3.88 9.87 17.84
C ALA A 5 3.36 10.55 16.56
N ARG A 6 3.88 10.19 15.38
CA ARG A 6 2.98 10.18 14.23
C ARG A 6 1.87 9.22 14.63
N SER A 7 0.73 9.80 14.96
CA SER A 7 -0.40 9.08 15.57
C SER A 7 -0.67 7.82 14.74
N ILE A 8 -0.55 6.66 15.37
CA ILE A 8 -0.95 5.36 14.80
C ILE A 8 -2.34 5.45 14.15
N ASN A 9 -3.21 6.33 14.67
CA ASN A 9 -4.53 6.60 14.15
C ASN A 9 -4.50 7.26 12.76
N ALA A 10 -3.52 8.11 12.46
CA ALA A 10 -3.37 8.71 11.15
C ALA A 10 -3.03 7.65 10.08
N GLU A 11 -2.17 6.69 10.43
CA GLU A 11 -1.74 5.62 9.52
C GLU A 11 -2.89 4.63 9.23
N VAL A 12 -3.62 4.19 10.25
CA VAL A 12 -4.79 3.31 10.08
C VAL A 12 -5.90 4.00 9.28
N ASN A 13 -6.20 5.28 9.56
CA ASN A 13 -7.22 6.01 8.81
C ASN A 13 -6.80 6.26 7.36
N GLN A 14 -5.53 6.56 7.12
CA GLN A 14 -5.01 6.72 5.76
C GLN A 14 -5.05 5.39 4.99
N HIS A 15 -4.78 4.27 5.65
CA HIS A 15 -4.90 2.94 5.05
C HIS A 15 -6.33 2.61 4.64
N ARG A 16 -7.30 2.83 5.54
CA ARG A 16 -8.73 2.63 5.21
C ARG A 16 -9.16 3.49 4.02
N LYS A 17 -8.65 4.71 3.89
CA LYS A 17 -8.89 5.56 2.72
C LYS A 17 -8.31 4.95 1.43
N SER A 18 -7.11 4.39 1.48
CA SER A 18 -6.51 3.71 0.32
C SER A 18 -7.33 2.48 -0.10
N ILE A 19 -7.75 1.64 0.85
CA ILE A 19 -8.63 0.49 0.55
C ILE A 19 -9.95 0.99 -0.05
N ALA A 20 -10.61 1.97 0.58
CA ALA A 20 -11.86 2.51 0.07
C ALA A 20 -11.71 3.07 -1.35
N ALA A 21 -10.60 3.75 -1.66
CA ALA A 21 -10.31 4.25 -3.01
C ALA A 21 -10.13 3.11 -4.02
N ALA A 22 -9.51 2.00 -3.64
CA ALA A 22 -9.39 0.81 -4.51
C ALA A 22 -10.75 0.16 -4.79
N TYR A 23 -11.61 0.04 -3.78
CA TYR A 23 -13.00 -0.40 -3.96
C TYR A 23 -13.76 0.53 -4.91
N GLN A 24 -13.63 1.85 -4.71
CA GLN A 24 -14.26 2.85 -5.57
C GLN A 24 -13.74 2.76 -7.01
N ALA A 25 -12.43 2.60 -7.22
CA ALA A 25 -11.83 2.41 -8.54
C ALA A 25 -12.32 1.11 -9.20
N ALA A 26 -12.67 0.10 -8.40
CA ALA A 26 -13.30 -1.14 -8.85
C ALA A 26 -14.82 -1.04 -9.05
N GLY A 27 -15.44 0.11 -8.77
CA GLY A 27 -16.90 0.29 -8.87
C GLY A 27 -17.67 -0.42 -7.76
N LYS A 28 -17.05 -0.63 -6.60
CA LYS A 28 -17.60 -1.32 -5.43
C LYS A 28 -17.66 -0.41 -4.21
N THR A 29 -18.51 -0.77 -3.26
CA THR A 29 -18.56 -0.15 -1.93
C THR A 29 -17.78 -1.02 -0.93
N MET A 30 -16.87 -0.42 -0.18
CA MET A 30 -16.16 -1.13 0.88
C MET A 30 -17.14 -1.51 2.01
N PRO A 31 -17.12 -2.76 2.51
CA PRO A 31 -17.89 -3.13 3.71
C PRO A 31 -17.46 -2.28 4.93
N ASP A 32 -18.39 -1.60 5.60
CA ASP A 32 -18.07 -0.73 6.76
C ASP A 32 -18.90 -1.03 8.02
N THR A 33 -18.88 -2.29 8.46
CA THR A 33 -19.54 -2.69 9.71
C THR A 33 -18.95 -1.98 10.93
N ALA A 34 -17.62 -1.74 10.92
CA ALA A 34 -16.92 -1.11 12.04
C ALA A 34 -17.21 0.39 12.16
N GLY A 35 -17.37 1.10 11.03
CA GLY A 35 -17.78 2.50 10.99
C GLY A 35 -19.18 2.68 11.58
N ARG A 36 -20.12 1.79 11.23
CA ARG A 36 -21.48 1.86 11.79
C ARG A 36 -21.52 1.64 13.31
N VAL A 37 -20.76 0.67 13.82
CA VAL A 37 -20.66 0.45 15.27
C VAL A 37 -19.99 1.63 15.97
N ARG A 38 -18.97 2.24 15.35
CA ARG A 38 -18.33 3.44 15.87
C ARG A 38 -19.29 4.63 15.94
N GLU A 39 -20.09 4.87 14.91
CA GLU A 39 -21.13 5.91 14.91
C GLU A 39 -22.07 5.73 16.09
N LEU A 40 -22.63 4.53 16.28
CA LEU A 40 -23.51 4.22 17.40
C LEU A 40 -22.86 4.52 18.77
N ILE A 41 -21.58 4.19 18.94
CA ILE A 41 -20.83 4.47 20.18
C ILE A 41 -20.57 5.96 20.36
N VAL A 42 -20.29 6.70 19.28
CA VAL A 42 -19.97 8.14 19.34
C VAL A 42 -21.22 8.99 19.56
N ASP A 43 -22.35 8.60 18.96
CA ASP A 43 -23.63 9.32 18.98
C ASP A 43 -24.41 9.14 20.29
N THR A 44 -23.98 8.21 21.16
CA THR A 44 -24.59 8.05 22.49
C THR A 44 -24.20 9.21 23.40
N GLU A 45 -25.18 9.78 24.10
CA GLU A 45 -24.98 10.89 25.05
C GLU A 45 -23.98 10.50 26.15
N ASN A 46 -23.11 11.43 26.53
CA ASN A 46 -22.18 11.22 27.64
C ASN A 46 -22.79 11.64 28.99
N VAL A 47 -22.14 11.25 30.09
CA VAL A 47 -22.62 11.54 31.46
C VAL A 47 -22.88 13.02 31.69
N ASN A 48 -22.04 13.91 31.15
CA ASN A 48 -22.18 15.36 31.38
C ASN A 48 -23.38 15.94 30.63
N GLU A 49 -23.66 15.44 29.42
CA GLU A 49 -24.84 15.82 28.62
C GLU A 49 -26.12 15.39 29.31
N VAL A 50 -26.19 14.12 29.77
CA VAL A 50 -27.32 13.58 30.52
C VAL A 50 -27.50 14.29 31.85
N ALA A 51 -26.43 14.52 32.62
CA ALA A 51 -26.51 15.25 33.89
C ALA A 51 -26.98 16.70 33.71
N SER A 52 -26.54 17.39 32.65
CA SER A 52 -26.96 18.75 32.33
C SER A 52 -28.42 18.83 31.85
N ARG A 53 -28.91 17.78 31.17
CA ARG A 53 -30.32 17.64 30.82
C ARG A 53 -31.17 17.37 32.06
N LEU A 54 -30.81 16.39 32.88
CA LEU A 54 -31.51 16.05 34.11
C LEU A 54 -31.53 17.22 35.11
N ALA A 55 -30.45 18.01 35.20
CA ALA A 55 -30.43 19.21 36.05
C ALA A 55 -31.48 20.25 35.63
N ARG A 56 -31.85 20.32 34.34
CA ARG A 56 -32.93 21.19 33.85
C ARG A 56 -34.30 20.57 34.12
N GLU A 57 -34.46 19.29 33.82
CA GLU A 57 -35.71 18.54 34.05
C GLU A 57 -36.09 18.49 35.54
N ALA A 58 -35.12 18.52 36.45
CA ALA A 58 -35.35 18.55 37.89
C ALA A 58 -36.13 19.79 38.37
N TYR A 59 -36.06 20.92 37.65
CA TYR A 59 -36.83 22.12 37.99
C TYR A 59 -38.31 22.01 37.59
N GLU A 60 -38.66 21.03 36.75
CA GLU A 60 -39.99 20.82 36.17
C GLU A 60 -40.61 19.50 36.66
N ALA A 61 -39.96 18.76 37.56
CA ALA A 61 -40.40 17.46 38.01
C ALA A 61 -41.53 17.53 39.06
N ASP A 62 -42.69 16.96 38.73
CA ASP A 62 -43.85 16.89 39.63
C ASP A 62 -43.69 15.88 40.78
N ASP A 63 -42.88 14.83 40.59
CA ASP A 63 -42.56 13.78 41.58
C ASP A 63 -41.04 13.62 41.72
N PRO A 64 -40.42 14.25 42.73
CA PRO A 64 -38.97 14.23 42.93
C PRO A 64 -38.38 12.83 43.16
N ASP A 65 -39.10 11.94 43.85
CA ASP A 65 -38.58 10.61 44.21
C ASP A 65 -38.58 9.68 42.99
N SER A 66 -39.66 9.71 42.19
CA SER A 66 -39.74 8.99 40.92
C SER A 66 -38.73 9.53 39.91
N PHE A 67 -38.59 10.86 39.82
CA PHE A 67 -37.60 11.51 38.99
C PHE A 67 -36.18 11.08 39.37
N PHE A 68 -35.83 11.12 40.66
CA PHE A 68 -34.50 10.73 41.14
C PHE A 68 -34.16 9.27 40.79
N ALA A 69 -35.12 8.35 40.94
CA ALA A 69 -34.94 6.94 40.60
C ALA A 69 -34.77 6.69 39.08
N ALA A 70 -35.40 7.51 38.23
CA ALA A 70 -35.19 7.48 36.78
C ALA A 70 -33.84 8.10 36.40
N ALA A 71 -33.51 9.26 36.97
CA ALA A 71 -32.25 9.98 36.76
C ALA A 71 -31.02 9.12 37.08
N ILE A 72 -31.04 8.34 38.17
CA ILE A 72 -29.94 7.41 38.50
C ILE A 72 -29.72 6.38 37.38
N ARG A 73 -30.79 5.85 36.79
CA ARG A 73 -30.68 4.85 35.71
C ARG A 73 -30.07 5.47 34.46
N GLU A 74 -30.57 6.64 34.06
CA GLU A 74 -30.04 7.36 32.89
C GLU A 74 -28.56 7.76 33.08
N VAL A 75 -28.18 8.24 34.27
CA VAL A 75 -26.77 8.56 34.58
C VAL A 75 -25.89 7.31 34.52
N ASN A 76 -26.37 6.16 35.03
CA ASN A 76 -25.61 4.91 34.99
C ASN A 76 -25.44 4.39 33.55
N GLU A 77 -26.47 4.47 32.71
CA GLU A 77 -26.37 4.13 31.29
C GLU A 77 -25.40 5.06 30.56
N ALA A 78 -25.48 6.37 30.79
CA ALA A 78 -24.55 7.35 30.23
C ALA A 78 -23.11 7.13 30.70
N ARG A 79 -22.91 6.66 31.94
CA ARG A 79 -21.60 6.30 32.49
C ARG A 79 -21.03 5.08 31.80
N ALA A 80 -21.82 4.03 31.64
CA ALA A 80 -21.41 2.86 30.88
C ALA A 80 -21.09 3.20 29.42
N ALA A 81 -21.87 4.08 28.78
CA ALA A 81 -21.60 4.57 27.42
C ALA A 81 -20.30 5.37 27.33
N THR A 82 -20.04 6.24 28.31
CA THR A 82 -18.80 7.03 28.38
C THR A 82 -17.58 6.12 28.58
N GLU A 83 -17.67 5.16 29.50
CA GLU A 83 -16.62 4.15 29.74
C GLU A 83 -16.37 3.29 28.49
N LEU A 84 -17.43 2.89 27.79
CA LEU A 84 -17.34 2.17 26.51
C LEU A 84 -16.67 3.03 25.43
N LYS A 85 -17.03 4.30 25.29
CA LYS A 85 -16.44 5.23 24.31
C LYS A 85 -14.93 5.35 24.53
N ASP A 86 -14.50 5.52 25.78
CA ASP A 86 -13.08 5.60 26.16
C ASP A 86 -12.34 4.27 25.96
N ALA A 87 -12.96 3.15 26.31
CA ALA A 87 -12.40 1.81 26.07
C ALA A 87 -12.30 1.50 24.57
N TYR A 88 -13.31 1.85 23.78
CA TYR A 88 -13.37 1.66 22.35
C TYR A 88 -12.28 2.46 21.64
N VAL A 89 -12.12 3.76 21.94
CA VAL A 89 -11.06 4.59 21.34
C VAL A 89 -9.66 4.01 21.62
N ARG A 90 -9.43 3.45 22.82
CA ARG A 90 -8.17 2.80 23.18
C ARG A 90 -7.94 1.48 22.43
N SER A 91 -8.97 0.65 22.29
CA SER A 91 -8.85 -0.71 21.73
C SER A 91 -9.07 -0.80 20.22
N ALA A 92 -9.83 0.12 19.61
CA ALA A 92 -10.19 0.06 18.20
C ALA A 92 -8.98 0.11 17.27
N ASN A 93 -7.93 0.85 17.65
CA ASN A 93 -6.71 0.93 16.84
C ASN A 93 -5.93 -0.38 16.84
N ALA A 94 -5.81 -1.04 17.99
CA ALA A 94 -5.15 -2.35 18.08
C ALA A 94 -5.94 -3.41 17.27
N ALA A 95 -7.27 -3.38 17.37
CA ALA A 95 -8.13 -4.26 16.58
C ALA A 95 -8.02 -3.99 15.06
N ALA A 96 -7.97 -2.72 14.66
CA ALA A 96 -7.80 -2.33 13.26
C ALA A 96 -6.43 -2.75 12.71
N GLN A 97 -5.35 -2.58 13.48
CA GLN A 97 -4.02 -3.04 13.11
C GLN A 97 -3.95 -4.57 12.98
N ALA A 98 -4.56 -5.31 13.91
CA ALA A 98 -4.60 -6.77 13.86
C ALA A 98 -5.37 -7.31 12.63
N ARG A 99 -6.32 -6.53 12.10
CA ARG A 99 -7.10 -6.87 10.91
C ARG A 99 -6.49 -6.41 9.59
N LEU A 100 -5.53 -5.49 9.62
CA LEU A 100 -4.99 -4.80 8.46
C LEU A 100 -4.63 -5.75 7.30
N GLY A 101 -3.86 -6.81 7.59
CA GLY A 101 -3.44 -7.77 6.57
C GLY A 101 -4.62 -8.52 5.93
N ARG A 102 -5.67 -8.82 6.70
CA ARG A 102 -6.89 -9.46 6.19
C ARG A 102 -7.65 -8.52 5.28
N ASP A 103 -7.84 -7.27 5.71
CA ASP A 103 -8.59 -6.28 4.94
C ASP A 103 -7.87 -5.94 3.61
N ILE A 104 -6.52 -5.93 3.60
CA ILE A 104 -5.72 -5.84 2.37
C ILE A 104 -5.97 -7.04 1.45
N ASN A 105 -5.82 -8.27 1.96
CA ASN A 105 -5.98 -9.48 1.14
C ASN A 105 -7.39 -9.58 0.54
N GLU A 106 -8.41 -9.19 1.32
CA GLU A 106 -9.78 -9.10 0.84
C GLU A 106 -9.92 -8.02 -0.25
N ALA A 107 -9.39 -6.82 -0.03
CA ALA A 107 -9.38 -5.75 -1.03
C ALA A 107 -8.66 -6.17 -2.33
N VAL A 108 -7.50 -6.82 -2.24
CA VAL A 108 -6.75 -7.34 -3.39
C VAL A 108 -7.62 -8.34 -4.14
N LYS A 109 -8.12 -9.40 -3.47
CA LYS A 109 -8.99 -10.41 -4.08
C LYS A 109 -10.20 -9.79 -4.79
N GLU A 110 -10.84 -8.82 -4.14
CA GLU A 110 -12.04 -8.17 -4.64
C GLU A 110 -11.79 -7.23 -5.83
N THR A 111 -10.61 -6.62 -5.90
CA THR A 111 -10.25 -5.63 -6.92
C THR A 111 -9.39 -6.19 -8.05
N SER A 112 -8.80 -7.38 -7.89
CA SER A 112 -7.98 -8.08 -8.88
C SER A 112 -8.59 -8.15 -10.29
N PRO A 113 -9.90 -8.44 -10.47
CA PRO A 113 -10.50 -8.44 -11.81
C PRO A 113 -10.47 -7.07 -12.49
N THR A 114 -10.62 -5.98 -11.73
CA THR A 114 -10.50 -4.63 -12.28
C THR A 114 -9.05 -4.27 -12.53
N PHE A 115 -8.14 -4.59 -11.60
CA PHE A 115 -6.70 -4.43 -11.82
C PHE A 115 -6.25 -5.10 -13.12
N ASN A 116 -6.61 -6.36 -13.36
CA ASN A 116 -6.23 -7.10 -14.56
C ASN A 116 -6.76 -6.46 -15.84
N ARG A 117 -7.99 -5.90 -15.82
CA ARG A 117 -8.55 -5.14 -16.94
C ARG A 117 -7.76 -3.85 -17.18
N THR A 118 -7.44 -3.12 -16.12
CA THR A 118 -6.63 -1.89 -16.18
C THR A 118 -5.22 -2.16 -16.72
N ALA A 119 -4.55 -3.21 -16.24
CA ALA A 119 -3.23 -3.63 -16.72
C ALA A 119 -3.26 -4.02 -18.20
N LYS A 120 -4.29 -4.76 -18.64
CA LYS A 120 -4.49 -5.11 -20.05
C LYS A 120 -4.75 -3.88 -20.92
N ALA A 121 -5.54 -2.92 -20.43
CA ALA A 121 -5.79 -1.66 -21.12
C ALA A 121 -4.50 -0.84 -21.28
N LEU A 122 -3.68 -0.76 -20.22
CA LEU A 122 -2.36 -0.11 -20.27
C LEU A 122 -1.46 -0.80 -21.30
N ALA A 123 -1.33 -2.14 -21.26
CA ALA A 123 -0.51 -2.88 -22.21
C ALA A 123 -0.97 -2.69 -23.67
N THR A 124 -2.29 -2.58 -23.89
CA THR A 124 -2.85 -2.32 -25.23
C THR A 124 -2.53 -0.91 -25.70
N ALA A 125 -2.66 0.09 -24.83
CA ALA A 125 -2.32 1.48 -25.12
C ALA A 125 -0.81 1.68 -25.34
N ALA A 126 0.02 1.09 -24.48
CA ALA A 126 1.49 1.19 -24.51
C ALA A 126 2.11 0.77 -25.86
N ARG A 127 1.48 -0.16 -26.58
CA ARG A 127 1.92 -0.62 -27.91
C ARG A 127 1.70 0.42 -29.02
N LYS A 128 0.83 1.40 -28.80
CA LYS A 128 0.54 2.48 -29.76
C LYS A 128 1.29 3.77 -29.45
N LEU A 129 1.89 3.87 -28.26
CA LEU A 129 2.62 5.06 -27.81
C LEU A 129 4.08 4.97 -28.23
N ASP A 130 4.71 6.13 -28.38
CA ASP A 130 6.13 6.24 -28.66
C ASP A 130 6.96 5.51 -27.58
N PRO A 131 8.02 4.78 -27.95
CA PRO A 131 8.80 4.04 -26.98
C PRO A 131 9.73 4.89 -26.12
N ILE A 132 10.07 6.10 -26.57
CA ILE A 132 11.01 7.00 -25.89
C ILE A 132 10.23 8.03 -25.07
N GLU A 133 9.17 8.60 -25.64
CA GLU A 133 8.36 9.68 -25.04
C GLU A 133 6.87 9.30 -25.00
N PRO A 134 6.48 8.24 -24.25
CA PRO A 134 5.15 7.66 -24.35
C PRO A 134 4.02 8.57 -23.83
N LEU A 135 4.35 9.60 -23.05
CA LEU A 135 3.38 10.49 -22.42
C LEU A 135 3.34 11.90 -23.02
N GLU A 136 4.17 12.17 -24.01
CA GLU A 136 4.23 13.45 -24.70
C GLU A 136 3.08 13.61 -25.70
N ALA A 137 2.35 14.71 -25.57
CA ALA A 137 1.15 14.95 -26.37
C ALA A 137 1.47 15.18 -27.85
N GLU A 138 2.56 15.89 -28.13
CA GLU A 138 3.00 16.18 -29.50
C GLU A 138 3.36 14.89 -30.25
N THR A 139 4.11 14.00 -29.61
CA THR A 139 4.48 12.69 -30.14
C THR A 139 3.25 11.80 -30.36
N ALA A 140 2.30 11.81 -29.41
CA ALA A 140 1.04 11.09 -29.57
C ALA A 140 0.20 11.64 -30.74
N VAL A 141 0.16 12.95 -30.97
CA VAL A 141 -0.53 13.55 -32.14
C VAL A 141 0.16 13.14 -33.44
N ALA A 142 1.49 13.17 -33.49
CA ALA A 142 2.26 12.77 -34.66
C ALA A 142 2.03 11.30 -35.05
N LEU A 143 1.74 10.43 -34.07
CA LEU A 143 1.47 9.00 -34.24
C LEU A 143 -0.03 8.64 -34.34
N ASP A 144 -0.92 9.62 -34.34
CA ASP A 144 -2.38 9.42 -34.23
C ASP A 144 -2.78 8.50 -33.04
N ALA A 145 -2.06 8.66 -31.92
CA ALA A 145 -2.15 7.83 -30.71
C ALA A 145 -2.85 8.56 -29.54
N GLY A 146 -3.61 9.63 -29.80
CA GLY A 146 -4.26 10.45 -28.78
C GLY A 146 -5.20 9.65 -27.85
N GLU A 147 -5.99 8.72 -28.40
CA GLU A 147 -6.84 7.83 -27.59
C GLU A 147 -6.01 6.90 -26.68
N ALA A 148 -4.88 6.39 -27.19
CA ALA A 148 -3.99 5.53 -26.44
C ALA A 148 -3.34 6.31 -25.28
N LEU A 149 -2.97 7.57 -25.49
CA LEU A 149 -2.40 8.43 -24.44
C LEU A 149 -3.41 8.65 -23.29
N THR A 150 -4.66 8.98 -23.63
CA THR A 150 -5.72 9.15 -22.61
C THR A 150 -5.97 7.83 -21.86
N ALA A 151 -6.05 6.70 -22.57
CA ALA A 151 -6.23 5.40 -21.95
C ALA A 151 -5.07 5.02 -21.02
N ALA A 152 -3.82 5.28 -21.43
CA ALA A 152 -2.64 5.03 -20.61
C ALA A 152 -2.64 5.88 -19.34
N ARG A 153 -2.90 7.19 -19.43
CA ARG A 153 -2.99 8.09 -18.26
C ARG A 153 -4.08 7.65 -17.28
N GLN A 154 -5.24 7.25 -17.79
CA GLN A 154 -6.33 6.73 -16.95
C GLN A 154 -5.93 5.41 -16.26
N ALA A 155 -5.28 4.50 -16.99
CA ALA A 155 -4.84 3.23 -16.44
C ALA A 155 -3.74 3.42 -15.39
N LEU A 156 -2.73 4.25 -15.64
CA LEU A 156 -1.68 4.61 -14.68
C LEU A 156 -2.25 5.18 -13.39
N LYS A 157 -3.20 6.13 -13.50
CA LYS A 157 -3.91 6.67 -12.32
C LYS A 157 -4.60 5.57 -11.51
N GLN A 158 -5.28 4.63 -12.16
CA GLN A 158 -5.94 3.52 -11.48
C GLN A 158 -4.94 2.53 -10.85
N LEU A 159 -3.84 2.20 -11.54
CA LEU A 159 -2.78 1.36 -10.99
C LEU A 159 -2.16 1.99 -9.74
N GLY A 160 -1.96 3.31 -9.73
CA GLY A 160 -1.50 4.04 -8.54
C GLY A 160 -2.46 3.92 -7.35
N VAL A 161 -3.77 3.87 -7.59
CA VAL A 161 -4.77 3.61 -6.54
C VAL A 161 -4.61 2.20 -5.97
N PHE A 162 -4.47 1.18 -6.83
CA PHE A 162 -4.26 -0.20 -6.38
C PHE A 162 -2.93 -0.37 -5.62
N ALA A 163 -1.84 0.27 -6.08
CA ALA A 163 -0.56 0.24 -5.37
C ALA A 163 -0.65 0.84 -3.95
N SER A 164 -1.51 1.85 -3.78
CA SER A 164 -1.67 2.54 -2.50
C SER A 164 -2.25 1.68 -1.37
N ILE A 165 -2.85 0.52 -1.69
CA ILE A 165 -3.34 -0.46 -0.71
C ILE A 165 -2.20 -0.87 0.24
N HIS A 166 -0.97 -1.01 -0.24
CA HIS A 166 0.18 -1.52 0.54
C HIS A 166 1.04 -0.43 1.17
N ARG A 167 0.72 0.87 0.98
CA ARG A 167 1.60 2.02 1.32
C ARG A 167 2.03 2.09 2.80
N HIS A 168 1.34 1.40 3.70
CA HIS A 168 1.55 1.50 5.15
C HIS A 168 2.03 0.18 5.77
N PHE A 169 2.43 -0.78 4.94
CA PHE A 169 3.19 -1.93 5.43
C PHE A 169 4.60 -1.45 5.83
N PRO A 170 5.09 -1.81 7.04
CA PRO A 170 6.46 -1.50 7.43
C PRO A 170 7.41 -2.27 6.50
N ASN A 171 8.22 -1.53 5.74
CA ASN A 171 9.06 -2.07 4.69
C ASN A 171 10.54 -1.72 4.95
N ALA A 172 11.42 -2.71 4.84
CA ALA A 172 12.86 -2.56 5.06
C ALA A 172 13.67 -2.23 3.78
N LEU A 173 13.01 -2.10 2.62
CA LEU A 173 13.68 -1.81 1.35
C LEU A 173 13.96 -0.31 1.21
N ASP A 174 15.24 0.05 1.13
CA ASP A 174 15.71 1.43 0.99
C ASP A 174 15.38 2.04 -0.38
N GLN A 175 15.26 1.21 -1.42
CA GLN A 175 14.97 1.60 -2.80
C GLN A 175 13.50 2.01 -2.99
N ARG A 176 13.14 3.20 -2.48
CA ARG A 176 11.76 3.74 -2.44
C ARG A 176 11.01 3.64 -3.78
N ALA A 177 11.66 4.01 -4.88
CA ALA A 177 11.01 4.01 -6.20
C ALA A 177 10.56 2.61 -6.63
N LEU A 178 11.35 1.58 -6.32
CA LEU A 178 10.97 0.19 -6.60
C LEU A 178 9.91 -0.27 -5.59
N ARG A 179 10.15 -0.04 -4.30
CA ARG A 179 9.25 -0.38 -3.19
C ARG A 179 7.82 0.09 -3.42
N ASP A 180 7.64 1.31 -3.91
CA ASP A 180 6.31 1.91 -4.08
C ASP A 180 5.51 1.24 -5.23
N LEU A 181 6.17 0.48 -6.11
CA LEU A 181 5.54 -0.22 -7.23
C LEU A 181 5.47 -1.74 -7.09
N LEU A 182 6.26 -2.37 -6.21
CA LEU A 182 6.18 -3.82 -5.93
C LEU A 182 4.76 -4.35 -5.60
N PRO A 183 3.83 -3.56 -5.03
CA PRO A 183 2.44 -3.99 -4.90
C PRO A 183 1.74 -4.30 -6.23
N ILE A 184 2.17 -3.70 -7.34
CA ILE A 184 1.51 -3.81 -8.65
C ILE A 184 2.42 -4.37 -9.75
N ILE A 185 3.68 -4.68 -9.44
CA ILE A 185 4.60 -5.35 -10.36
C ILE A 185 5.12 -6.65 -9.74
N ASP A 186 5.17 -7.70 -10.54
CA ASP A 186 5.93 -8.91 -10.24
C ASP A 186 7.34 -8.80 -10.83
N ILE A 187 8.31 -9.38 -10.13
CA ILE A 187 9.74 -9.29 -10.49
C ILE A 187 10.37 -10.69 -10.51
N PRO A 188 11.36 -10.94 -11.39
CA PRO A 188 12.10 -12.20 -11.36
C PRO A 188 12.93 -12.32 -10.08
N THR A 189 13.35 -13.54 -9.77
CA THR A 189 14.24 -13.81 -8.64
C THR A 189 15.67 -13.42 -9.02
N PRO A 190 16.27 -12.39 -8.39
CA PRO A 190 17.63 -11.97 -8.72
C PRO A 190 18.68 -12.86 -8.03
N THR A 191 19.87 -12.89 -8.62
CA THR A 191 21.05 -13.52 -8.03
C THR A 191 21.84 -12.48 -7.23
N VAL A 192 22.26 -12.82 -6.01
CA VAL A 192 23.10 -11.93 -5.20
C VAL A 192 24.46 -11.76 -5.89
N GLU A 193 24.91 -10.52 -6.05
CA GLU A 193 26.20 -10.22 -6.65
C GLU A 193 27.34 -10.67 -5.74
N GLU A 194 28.18 -11.57 -6.24
CA GLU A 194 29.38 -12.02 -5.55
C GLU A 194 30.58 -11.22 -6.02
N VAL A 195 31.28 -10.58 -5.09
CA VAL A 195 32.49 -9.81 -5.37
C VAL A 195 33.68 -10.43 -4.67
N PHE A 196 34.79 -10.58 -5.39
CA PHE A 196 36.03 -11.06 -4.77
C PHE A 196 36.53 -10.02 -3.77
N ARG A 197 37.04 -10.51 -2.62
CA ARG A 197 37.77 -9.67 -1.67
C ARG A 197 39.10 -9.22 -2.29
N THR A 198 39.13 -8.03 -2.89
CA THR A 198 40.35 -7.43 -3.44
C THR A 198 40.91 -6.34 -2.52
N VAL A 199 42.23 -6.32 -2.33
CA VAL A 199 42.94 -5.22 -1.68
C VAL A 199 43.55 -4.35 -2.78
N GLY A 200 43.03 -3.13 -2.98
CA GLY A 200 43.63 -2.13 -3.87
C GLY A 200 43.27 -2.20 -5.36
N ALA A 201 42.47 -3.16 -5.81
CA ALA A 201 41.98 -3.26 -7.19
C ALA A 201 40.45 -3.09 -7.27
N VAL A 202 39.94 -2.69 -8.44
CA VAL A 202 38.49 -2.65 -8.75
C VAL A 202 37.90 -4.02 -8.41
N ALA A 203 36.85 -4.04 -7.59
CA ALA A 203 36.19 -5.27 -7.18
C ALA A 203 35.74 -6.05 -8.43
N GLN A 204 36.22 -7.29 -8.56
CA GLN A 204 35.83 -8.17 -9.65
C GLN A 204 34.62 -8.99 -9.24
N THR A 205 33.61 -9.02 -10.10
CA THR A 205 32.40 -9.80 -9.92
C THR A 205 32.65 -11.26 -10.31
N ALA A 206 32.31 -12.19 -9.40
CA ALA A 206 32.62 -13.61 -9.54
C ALA A 206 31.58 -14.38 -10.37
N ASN A 207 30.33 -13.92 -10.37
CA ASN A 207 29.19 -14.60 -10.99
C ASN A 207 28.49 -13.74 -12.07
N GLU A 208 29.26 -13.00 -12.88
CA GLU A 208 28.75 -12.10 -13.94
C GLU A 208 27.58 -12.67 -14.75
N ASP A 209 27.75 -13.90 -15.23
CA ASP A 209 26.83 -14.55 -16.16
C ASP A 209 25.45 -14.81 -15.54
N GLU A 210 25.34 -14.80 -14.21
CA GLU A 210 24.12 -15.04 -13.44
C GLU A 210 23.39 -13.75 -13.05
N LEU A 211 23.97 -12.57 -13.31
CA LEU A 211 23.47 -11.28 -12.82
C LEU A 211 22.51 -10.56 -13.77
N ARG A 212 22.03 -11.21 -14.82
CA ARG A 212 21.12 -10.60 -15.81
C ARG A 212 19.91 -9.95 -15.13
N ASP A 213 19.19 -10.71 -14.30
CA ASP A 213 17.97 -10.22 -13.64
C ASP A 213 18.30 -9.18 -12.56
N THR A 214 19.39 -9.38 -11.84
CA THR A 214 19.92 -8.43 -10.85
C THR A 214 20.22 -7.06 -11.47
N ARG A 215 20.90 -7.04 -12.62
CA ARG A 215 21.22 -5.81 -13.35
C ARG A 215 19.98 -5.15 -13.93
N MET A 216 19.06 -5.94 -14.48
CA MET A 216 17.78 -5.45 -14.98
C MET A 216 16.97 -4.79 -13.87
N LEU A 217 16.89 -5.37 -12.67
CA LEU A 217 16.18 -4.75 -11.53
C LEU A 217 16.84 -3.47 -11.04
N ARG A 218 18.17 -3.39 -11.05
CA ARG A 218 18.91 -2.14 -10.74
C ARG A 218 18.64 -1.06 -11.80
N GLN A 219 18.64 -1.42 -13.09
CA GLN A 219 18.30 -0.50 -14.17
C GLN A 219 16.85 -0.04 -14.07
N LEU A 220 15.92 -0.97 -13.81
CA LEU A 220 14.51 -0.66 -13.57
C LEU A 220 14.37 0.35 -12.43
N HIS A 221 15.07 0.14 -11.31
CA HIS A 221 15.06 1.10 -10.20
C HIS A 221 15.54 2.50 -10.60
N GLU A 222 16.61 2.61 -11.38
CA GLU A 222 17.09 3.91 -11.88
C GLU A 222 16.10 4.57 -12.85
N ASN A 223 15.43 3.80 -13.71
CA ASN A 223 14.40 4.32 -14.60
C ASN A 223 13.16 4.78 -13.82
N LEU A 224 12.75 4.04 -12.80
CA LEU A 224 11.67 4.42 -11.88
C LEU A 224 11.95 5.71 -11.11
N LYS A 225 13.22 5.96 -10.75
CA LYS A 225 13.64 7.21 -10.11
C LYS A 225 13.52 8.42 -11.04
N ARG A 226 13.67 8.21 -12.34
CA ARG A 226 13.57 9.27 -13.35
C ARG A 226 12.11 9.55 -13.70
N ASP A 227 11.38 8.50 -14.07
CA ASP A 227 9.97 8.58 -14.45
C ASP A 227 9.28 7.23 -14.22
N ALA A 228 8.47 7.17 -13.16
CA ALA A 228 7.72 5.96 -12.81
C ALA A 228 6.63 5.63 -13.82
N ASP A 229 5.97 6.63 -14.40
CA ASP A 229 4.82 6.45 -15.29
C ASP A 229 5.28 5.92 -16.65
N SER A 230 6.32 6.54 -17.23
CA SER A 230 6.94 6.05 -18.47
C SER A 230 7.53 4.65 -18.29
N THR A 231 8.14 4.37 -17.13
CA THR A 231 8.68 3.04 -16.84
C THR A 231 7.58 1.98 -16.69
N LEU A 232 6.44 2.30 -16.08
CA LEU A 232 5.27 1.40 -16.03
C LEU A 232 4.72 1.11 -17.42
N ILE A 233 4.74 2.08 -18.34
CA ILE A 233 4.40 1.87 -19.75
C ILE A 233 5.38 0.89 -20.41
N SER A 234 6.68 1.04 -20.19
CA SER A 234 7.70 0.09 -20.68
C SER A 234 7.54 -1.32 -20.11
N ILE A 235 7.20 -1.45 -18.82
CA ILE A 235 6.84 -2.75 -18.23
C ILE A 235 5.62 -3.34 -18.95
N ALA A 236 4.57 -2.55 -19.17
CA ALA A 236 3.34 -3.00 -19.84
C ALA A 236 3.58 -3.40 -21.31
N ARG A 237 4.58 -2.81 -21.96
CA ARG A 237 5.04 -3.17 -23.32
C ARG A 237 5.85 -4.46 -23.34
N GLY A 238 6.48 -4.83 -22.23
CA GLY A 238 7.35 -6.00 -22.09
C GLY A 238 8.84 -5.69 -22.25
N ASP A 239 9.25 -4.44 -22.09
CA ASP A 239 10.63 -3.98 -22.29
C ASP A 239 11.58 -4.51 -21.18
N TYR A 240 11.03 -4.99 -20.05
CA TYR A 240 11.75 -5.60 -18.93
C TYR A 240 11.42 -7.10 -18.84
N PRO A 241 12.29 -8.00 -19.32
CA PRO A 241 12.05 -9.44 -19.26
C PRO A 241 11.82 -9.93 -17.84
N GLY A 242 10.76 -10.72 -17.64
CA GLY A 242 10.41 -11.29 -16.33
C GLY A 242 9.68 -10.33 -15.38
N VAL A 243 9.54 -9.04 -15.73
CA VAL A 243 8.75 -8.06 -14.96
C VAL A 243 7.37 -7.94 -15.58
N SER A 244 6.32 -8.00 -14.76
CA SER A 244 4.94 -7.92 -15.26
C SER A 244 4.03 -7.17 -14.29
N LEU A 245 2.88 -6.67 -14.76
CA LEU A 245 1.88 -6.03 -13.90
C LEU A 245 1.07 -7.10 -13.16
N HIS A 246 1.16 -7.11 -11.83
CA HIS A 246 0.44 -8.04 -10.97
C HIS A 246 0.17 -7.43 -9.60
N LEU A 247 -1.08 -7.45 -9.15
CA LEU A 247 -1.47 -6.96 -7.83
C LEU A 247 -1.15 -8.01 -6.76
N ALA A 248 -0.17 -7.74 -5.92
CA ALA A 248 0.24 -8.64 -4.84
C ALA A 248 -0.77 -8.64 -3.69
N ASP A 249 -0.94 -9.79 -3.06
CA ASP A 249 -1.44 -9.85 -1.69
C ASP A 249 -0.34 -9.51 -0.64
N VAL A 250 -0.65 -9.59 0.65
CA VAL A 250 0.32 -9.27 1.71
C VAL A 250 1.57 -10.15 1.68
N GLU A 251 1.42 -11.46 1.49
CA GLU A 251 2.57 -12.38 1.54
C GLU A 251 3.40 -12.25 0.26
N GLU A 252 2.74 -12.17 -0.90
CA GLU A 252 3.42 -11.93 -2.18
C GLU A 252 4.20 -10.60 -2.16
N HIS A 253 3.63 -9.54 -1.56
CA HIS A 253 4.31 -8.26 -1.45
C HIS A 253 5.57 -8.35 -0.57
N LYS A 254 5.54 -9.10 0.53
CA LYS A 254 6.71 -9.34 1.37
C LYS A 254 7.79 -10.11 0.61
N GLU A 255 7.42 -11.17 -0.09
CA GLU A 255 8.35 -11.95 -0.92
C GLU A 255 9.01 -11.07 -1.99
N ARG A 256 8.22 -10.20 -2.66
CA ARG A 256 8.74 -9.24 -3.63
C ARG A 256 9.70 -8.23 -3.01
N LEU A 257 9.45 -7.76 -1.79
CA LEU A 257 10.37 -6.87 -1.07
C LEU A 257 11.70 -7.57 -0.75
N GLU A 258 11.66 -8.84 -0.34
CA GLU A 258 12.86 -9.65 -0.08
C GLU A 258 13.67 -9.91 -1.36
N LYS A 259 12.98 -10.31 -2.44
CA LYS A 259 13.59 -10.45 -3.79
C LYS A 259 14.22 -9.14 -4.26
N ALA A 260 13.50 -8.03 -4.13
CA ALA A 260 14.02 -6.72 -4.51
C ALA A 260 15.26 -6.35 -3.67
N SER A 261 15.25 -6.63 -2.36
CA SER A 261 16.39 -6.37 -1.48
C SER A 261 17.64 -7.14 -1.90
N SER A 262 17.51 -8.42 -2.24
CA SER A 262 18.66 -9.23 -2.64
C SER A 262 19.32 -8.75 -3.95
N ALA A 263 18.57 -8.09 -4.85
CA ALA A 263 19.15 -7.46 -6.05
C ALA A 263 20.18 -6.37 -5.73
N PHE A 264 20.06 -5.70 -4.59
CA PHE A 264 20.96 -4.61 -4.17
C PHE A 264 22.02 -5.06 -3.16
N GLN A 265 21.98 -6.32 -2.74
CA GLN A 265 22.99 -6.90 -1.87
C GLN A 265 24.24 -7.30 -2.66
N ARG A 266 25.37 -7.26 -1.96
CA ARG A 266 26.66 -7.78 -2.43
C ARG A 266 27.22 -8.70 -1.37
N ARG A 267 27.71 -9.86 -1.80
CA ARG A 267 28.40 -10.83 -0.95
C ARG A 267 29.87 -10.85 -1.31
N THR A 268 30.73 -10.58 -0.34
CA THR A 268 32.17 -10.71 -0.52
C THR A 268 32.59 -12.17 -0.37
N ILE A 269 33.33 -12.70 -1.35
CA ILE A 269 33.89 -14.06 -1.32
C ILE A 269 35.42 -14.03 -1.32
N GLU A 270 36.04 -15.04 -0.68
CA GLU A 270 37.50 -15.18 -0.71
C GLU A 270 37.98 -15.81 -2.03
N PRO A 271 39.15 -15.44 -2.56
CA PRO A 271 39.68 -15.99 -3.82
C PRO A 271 40.01 -17.49 -3.85
N SER A 272 39.68 -18.27 -2.82
CA SER A 272 40.22 -19.61 -2.56
C SER A 272 39.22 -20.75 -2.85
N SER A 273 38.70 -20.87 -4.07
CA SER A 273 37.88 -22.04 -4.45
C SER A 273 37.71 -22.31 -5.96
N ARG A 274 38.65 -21.92 -6.82
CA ARG A 274 38.79 -22.62 -8.12
C ARG A 274 39.72 -23.81 -7.97
N ARG A 275 39.13 -24.98 -7.71
CA ARG A 275 39.75 -26.26 -8.06
C ARG A 275 40.16 -26.19 -9.52
N ALA A 276 41.44 -26.38 -9.77
CA ALA A 276 41.97 -26.71 -11.08
C ALA A 276 41.18 -27.90 -11.65
N VAL A 277 40.41 -27.66 -12.70
CA VAL A 277 40.04 -28.70 -13.65
C VAL A 277 40.75 -28.33 -14.93
N PHE A 278 41.96 -28.89 -15.07
CA PHE A 278 42.62 -28.98 -16.37
C PHE A 278 41.86 -30.03 -17.19
N HIS A 279 41.46 -29.66 -18.40
CA HIS A 279 41.20 -30.60 -19.49
C HIS A 279 42.27 -30.38 -20.56
#